data_AF-A0A0K2TWE5-F1
#
_entry.id   AF-A0A0K2TWE5-F1
#
_cell.length_a   1.000
_cell.length_b   1.000
_cell.length_c   1.000
_cell.angle_alpha   90.00
_cell.angle_beta   90.00
_cell.angle_gamma   90.00
#
_symmetry.space_group_name_H-M   'P 1'
#
loop_
_entity.id
_entity.type
_entity.pdbx_description
1 polymer ?
#
loop_
_entity_poly.entity_id
_entity_poly.type
_entity_poly.pdbx_seq_one_letter_code
_entity_poly.pdbx_strand_id
1 'polypeptide(L)'
;ISPSFSNQLEYISKTELKRCRSYIFLLYSKNELLELLQTHVMYFLEMFSFNDKVILVTNRVNIPLVEDISTSNPLFESLLYFVVIGYDLNKGNETSSFFDIYESQFFVDNKRLSFKLIGIWNHQKKPLGSDISAYNLFPRKIQNFYGYDFRISTFHFPPKVSYNKEINYWHGVEIELTRLMAKKLNFQINVVSPEDGKKWGSLENGTYTGLMGDIVNRKADLGFCNLFITRDRLKIIDMTNAYHIDYACFLTPSPKLIPHYMSIIYPFDAQLW
;
A
#
# COMPACT_ATOMS: atom_id res chain seq x y z
N ILE A 1 1.95 39.86 -11.20
CA ILE A 1 1.93 38.64 -12.04
C ILE A 1 2.31 37.50 -11.11
N SER A 2 1.33 36.72 -10.65
CA SER A 2 1.64 35.50 -9.88
C SER A 2 2.47 34.59 -10.79
N PRO A 3 3.56 33.98 -10.30
CA PRO A 3 4.30 33.00 -11.09
C PRO A 3 3.35 31.90 -11.55
N SER A 4 3.56 31.38 -12.78
CA SER A 4 2.80 30.23 -13.28
C SER A 4 2.90 29.08 -12.28
N PHE A 5 1.87 28.23 -12.24
CA PHE A 5 1.82 27.08 -11.33
C PHE A 5 3.07 26.19 -11.46
N SER A 6 3.55 25.97 -12.69
CA SER A 6 4.80 25.25 -12.98
C SER A 6 6.03 25.93 -12.36
N ASN A 7 6.12 27.27 -12.40
CA ASN A 7 7.23 28.00 -11.79
C ASN A 7 7.17 27.95 -10.25
N GLN A 8 5.98 27.89 -9.67
CA GLN A 8 5.81 27.69 -8.22
C GLN A 8 6.23 26.28 -7.81
N LEU A 9 5.89 25.27 -8.61
CA LEU A 9 6.33 23.88 -8.41
C LEU A 9 7.84 23.71 -8.55
N GLU A 10 8.47 24.42 -9.50
CA GLU A 10 9.92 24.41 -9.65
C GLU A 10 10.64 25.17 -8.51
N TYR A 11 9.98 26.16 -7.91
CA TYR A 11 10.50 26.83 -6.71
C TYR A 11 10.37 25.95 -5.46
N ILE A 12 9.23 25.25 -5.33
CA ILE A 12 8.99 24.19 -4.34
C ILE A 12 10.06 23.10 -4.48
N SER A 13 10.40 22.71 -5.72
CA SER A 13 11.40 21.66 -5.96
C SER A 13 12.81 22.03 -5.51
N LYS A 14 13.15 23.33 -5.58
CA LYS A 14 14.45 23.89 -5.17
C LYS A 14 14.53 24.23 -3.68
N THR A 15 13.41 24.27 -2.96
CA THR A 15 13.38 24.57 -1.52
C THR A 15 13.27 23.27 -0.71
N GLU A 16 14.01 23.15 0.38
CA GLU A 16 14.04 21.94 1.23
C GLU A 16 12.73 21.78 2.03
N LEU A 17 11.62 21.44 1.37
CA LEU A 17 10.32 21.13 1.97
C LEU A 17 10.30 19.79 2.73
N LYS A 18 11.45 19.09 2.80
CA LYS A 18 11.61 17.78 3.49
C LYS A 18 11.30 17.82 4.99
N ARG A 19 11.18 19.00 5.61
CA ARG A 19 10.83 19.15 7.03
C ARG A 19 9.33 19.37 7.28
N CYS A 20 8.55 19.68 6.25
CA CYS A 20 7.11 19.89 6.39
C CYS A 20 6.39 18.53 6.53
N ARG A 21 5.30 18.51 7.30
CA ARG A 21 4.44 17.33 7.50
C ARG A 21 2.98 17.60 7.13
N SER A 22 2.70 18.82 6.70
CA SER A 22 1.37 19.30 6.38
C SER A 22 1.46 20.29 5.24
N TYR A 23 0.66 20.07 4.20
CA TYR A 23 0.72 20.77 2.93
C TYR A 23 -0.67 21.23 2.52
N ILE A 24 -0.76 22.46 2.01
CA ILE A 24 -1.98 23.02 1.45
C ILE A 24 -1.67 23.45 0.03
N PHE A 25 -2.38 22.86 -0.94
CA PHE A 25 -2.28 23.24 -2.34
C PHE A 25 -3.54 24.01 -2.74
N LEU A 26 -3.35 25.23 -3.24
CA LEU A 26 -4.42 26.06 -3.79
C LEU A 26 -4.43 25.89 -5.31
N LEU A 27 -5.48 25.28 -5.84
CA LEU A 27 -5.61 24.90 -7.25
C LEU A 27 -6.77 25.68 -7.88
N TYR A 28 -6.45 26.64 -8.73
CA TYR A 28 -7.42 27.55 -9.33
C TYR A 28 -8.11 26.95 -10.55
N SER A 29 -7.50 25.93 -11.19
CA SER A 29 -8.03 25.27 -12.37
C SER A 29 -7.92 23.74 -12.33
N LYS A 30 -8.76 23.05 -13.11
CA LYS A 30 -8.67 21.60 -13.34
C LYS A 30 -7.30 21.21 -13.92
N ASN A 31 -6.73 22.06 -14.76
CA ASN A 31 -5.44 21.80 -15.41
C ASN A 31 -4.29 21.85 -14.41
N GLU A 32 -4.33 22.73 -13.40
CA GLU A 32 -3.33 22.75 -12.33
C GLU A 32 -3.39 21.48 -11.47
N LEU A 33 -4.58 20.96 -11.17
CA LEU A 33 -4.71 19.66 -10.51
C LEU A 33 -4.07 18.56 -11.37
N LEU A 34 -4.35 18.54 -12.67
CA LEU A 34 -3.77 17.55 -13.57
C LEU A 34 -2.25 17.69 -13.69
N GLU A 35 -1.74 18.92 -13.76
CA GLU A 35 -0.31 19.23 -13.88
C GLU A 35 0.46 18.88 -12.60
N LEU A 36 -0.09 19.19 -11.42
CA LEU A 36 0.44 18.74 -10.13
C LEU A 36 0.59 17.23 -10.09
N LEU A 37 -0.42 16.55 -10.63
CA LEU A 37 -0.59 15.11 -10.53
C LEU A 37 0.10 14.33 -11.65
N GLN A 38 0.43 14.93 -12.79
CA GLN A 38 1.06 14.21 -13.90
C GLN A 38 2.54 14.59 -14.07
N THR A 39 2.89 15.86 -13.90
CA THR A 39 4.20 16.38 -14.32
C THR A 39 5.29 16.17 -13.26
N HIS A 40 4.92 16.11 -11.98
CA HIS A 40 5.89 16.11 -10.87
C HIS A 40 5.75 14.93 -9.89
N VAL A 41 5.12 13.84 -10.33
CA VAL A 41 4.84 12.65 -9.50
C VAL A 41 6.09 12.13 -8.79
N MET A 42 7.20 11.96 -9.52
CA MET A 42 8.45 11.44 -8.95
C MET A 42 9.01 12.32 -7.83
N TYR A 43 8.91 13.64 -7.97
CA TYR A 43 9.35 14.59 -6.95
C TYR A 43 8.49 14.49 -5.69
N PHE A 44 7.18 14.43 -5.87
CA PHE A 44 6.25 14.32 -4.75
C PHE A 44 6.35 12.99 -4.01
N LEU A 45 6.67 11.90 -4.71
CA LEU A 45 6.94 10.60 -4.07
C LEU A 45 8.17 10.66 -3.16
N GLU A 46 9.19 11.46 -3.51
CA GLU A 46 10.35 11.68 -2.65
C GLU A 46 10.09 12.67 -1.51
N MET A 47 9.14 13.59 -1.71
CA MET A 47 8.82 14.63 -0.74
C MET A 47 7.84 14.16 0.33
N PHE A 48 6.80 13.41 -0.04
CA PHE A 48 5.73 13.02 0.87
C PHE A 48 6.02 11.69 1.57
N SER A 49 5.77 11.69 2.87
CA SER A 49 5.71 10.50 3.69
C SER A 49 4.25 10.05 3.88
N PHE A 50 4.06 8.76 4.15
CA PHE A 50 2.76 8.14 4.35
C PHE A 50 1.83 8.82 5.37
N ASN A 51 2.42 9.42 6.41
CA ASN A 51 1.69 10.11 7.47
C ASN A 51 1.55 11.62 7.25
N ASP A 52 2.03 12.15 6.14
CA ASP A 52 1.93 13.58 5.87
C ASP A 52 0.50 13.95 5.50
N LYS A 53 0.10 15.16 5.91
CA LYS A 53 -1.26 15.67 5.75
C LYS A 53 -1.31 16.57 4.54
N VAL A 54 -2.21 16.29 3.61
CA VAL A 54 -2.36 17.08 2.39
C VAL A 54 -3.79 17.58 2.26
N ILE A 55 -3.94 18.89 2.06
CA ILE A 55 -5.22 19.56 1.78
C ILE A 55 -5.13 20.14 0.38
N LEU A 56 -6.05 19.74 -0.50
CA LEU A 56 -6.26 20.44 -1.77
C LEU A 56 -7.45 21.36 -1.65
N VAL A 57 -7.28 22.60 -2.07
CA VAL A 57 -8.36 23.57 -2.20
C VAL A 57 -8.54 23.83 -3.69
N THR A 58 -9.76 23.62 -4.21
CA THR A 58 -10.06 23.87 -5.61
C THR A 58 -11.37 24.63 -5.83
N ASN A 59 -11.42 25.43 -6.89
CA ASN A 59 -12.60 26.23 -7.24
C ASN A 59 -13.75 25.41 -7.85
N ARG A 60 -13.49 24.19 -8.34
CA ARG A 60 -14.52 23.27 -8.86
C ARG A 60 -14.15 21.84 -8.50
N VAL A 61 -14.88 21.25 -7.56
CA VAL A 61 -14.66 19.84 -7.18
C VAL A 61 -15.58 18.96 -8.00
N ASN A 62 -14.99 18.04 -8.76
CA ASN A 62 -15.69 16.89 -9.29
C ASN A 62 -15.10 15.66 -8.58
N ILE A 63 -15.80 15.18 -7.54
CA ILE A 63 -15.30 14.08 -6.70
C ILE A 63 -15.04 12.81 -7.51
N PRO A 64 -15.93 12.35 -8.41
CA PRO A 64 -15.62 11.22 -9.28
C PRO A 64 -14.31 11.38 -10.05
N LEU A 65 -14.05 12.56 -10.62
CA LEU A 65 -12.79 12.85 -11.30
C LEU A 65 -11.59 12.79 -10.34
N VAL A 66 -11.74 13.30 -9.11
CA VAL A 66 -10.67 13.24 -8.11
C VAL A 66 -10.43 11.80 -7.67
N GLU A 67 -11.48 10.99 -7.49
CA GLU A 67 -11.39 9.55 -7.24
C GLU A 67 -10.59 8.87 -8.35
N ASP A 68 -10.98 9.05 -9.61
CA ASP A 68 -10.34 8.41 -10.76
C ASP A 68 -8.85 8.76 -10.87
N ILE A 69 -8.52 10.05 -10.74
CA ILE A 69 -7.13 10.51 -10.80
C ILE A 69 -6.35 9.99 -9.60
N SER A 70 -6.93 10.03 -8.39
CA SER A 70 -6.24 9.57 -7.19
C SER A 70 -6.00 8.07 -7.18
N THR A 71 -6.91 7.26 -7.74
CA THR A 71 -6.67 5.82 -7.88
C THR A 71 -5.62 5.47 -8.93
N SER A 72 -5.41 6.34 -9.92
CA SER A 72 -4.48 6.09 -11.03
C SER A 72 -3.09 6.65 -10.79
N ASN A 73 -2.91 7.43 -9.71
CA ASN A 73 -1.70 8.20 -9.47
C ASN A 73 -0.93 7.70 -8.25
N PRO A 74 0.34 7.28 -8.41
CA PRO A 74 1.12 6.70 -7.32
C PRO A 74 1.38 7.66 -6.15
N LEU A 75 1.29 8.98 -6.36
CA LEU A 75 1.39 9.97 -5.28
C LEU A 75 0.28 9.78 -4.24
N PHE A 76 -0.95 9.55 -4.67
CA PHE A 76 -2.06 9.34 -3.73
C PHE A 76 -2.05 7.95 -3.11
N GLU A 77 -1.41 6.99 -3.78
CA GLU A 77 -1.19 5.67 -3.19
C GLU A 77 -0.26 5.73 -1.98
N SER A 78 0.67 6.69 -1.96
CA SER A 78 1.62 6.86 -0.86
C SER A 78 1.11 7.74 0.27
N LEU A 79 -0.10 8.32 0.19
CA LEU A 79 -0.65 9.22 1.21
C LEU A 79 -1.85 8.62 1.94
N LEU A 80 -1.81 8.65 3.28
CA LEU A 80 -2.95 8.23 4.10
C LEU A 80 -3.91 9.40 4.42
N TYR A 81 -3.40 10.62 4.52
CA TYR A 81 -4.16 11.76 5.06
C TYR A 81 -4.40 12.83 4.00
N PHE A 82 -5.56 12.76 3.37
CA PHE A 82 -5.89 13.60 2.24
C PHE A 82 -7.31 14.19 2.36
N VAL A 83 -7.40 15.51 2.22
CA VAL A 83 -8.65 16.28 2.30
C VAL A 83 -8.79 17.14 1.06
N VAL A 84 -9.98 17.15 0.48
CA VAL A 84 -10.32 17.98 -0.67
C VAL A 84 -11.37 18.98 -0.23
N ILE A 85 -11.05 20.24 -0.37
CA ILE A 85 -11.96 21.35 -0.16
C ILE A 85 -12.27 21.91 -1.53
N GLY A 86 -13.53 22.21 -1.79
CA GLY A 86 -13.73 23.17 -2.84
C GLY A 86 -15.07 23.81 -2.95
N TYR A 87 -15.08 24.76 -3.87
CA TYR A 87 -16.08 25.79 -3.94
C TYR A 87 -17.32 25.29 -4.69
N ASP A 88 -18.48 25.44 -4.05
CA ASP A 88 -19.76 25.10 -4.68
C ASP A 88 -20.38 26.35 -5.34
N LEU A 89 -20.21 26.45 -6.66
CA LEU A 89 -20.79 27.51 -7.48
C LEU A 89 -22.33 27.50 -7.50
N ASN A 90 -22.97 26.36 -7.25
CA ASN A 90 -24.42 26.24 -7.29
C ASN A 90 -25.08 26.68 -5.97
N LYS A 91 -24.34 26.63 -4.86
CA LYS A 91 -24.81 27.10 -3.54
C LYS A 91 -24.42 28.55 -3.24
N GLY A 92 -23.44 29.11 -3.96
CA GLY A 92 -22.94 30.46 -3.73
C GLY A 92 -23.69 31.54 -4.51
N ASN A 93 -24.25 32.53 -3.81
CA ASN A 93 -24.57 33.83 -4.39
C ASN A 93 -23.36 34.78 -4.24
N GLU A 94 -23.38 35.95 -4.91
CA GLU A 94 -22.30 36.96 -4.87
C GLU A 94 -21.81 37.34 -3.46
N THR A 95 -22.64 37.14 -2.43
CA THR A 95 -22.36 37.53 -1.05
C THR A 95 -21.96 36.37 -0.14
N SER A 96 -22.15 35.10 -0.52
CA SER A 96 -21.93 33.96 0.37
C SER A 96 -21.20 32.79 -0.31
N SER A 97 -19.93 32.62 0.05
CA SER A 97 -19.10 31.51 -0.42
C SER A 97 -19.29 30.26 0.44
N PHE A 98 -19.65 29.15 -0.20
CA PHE A 98 -19.77 27.83 0.45
C PHE A 98 -18.67 26.89 -0.06
N PHE A 99 -18.09 26.14 0.87
CA PHE A 99 -17.02 25.18 0.61
C PHE A 99 -17.43 23.81 1.10
N ASP A 100 -17.46 22.84 0.19
CA ASP A 100 -17.68 21.44 0.53
C ASP A 100 -16.34 20.83 0.93
N ILE A 101 -16.31 20.15 2.08
CA ILE A 101 -15.11 19.51 2.62
C ILE A 101 -15.27 17.99 2.55
N TYR A 102 -14.37 17.36 1.80
CA TYR A 102 -14.33 15.93 1.58
C TYR A 102 -13.10 15.31 2.22
N GLU A 103 -13.30 14.17 2.88
CA GLU A 103 -12.23 13.38 3.48
C GLU A 103 -12.03 12.08 2.70
N SER A 104 -10.75 11.71 2.50
CA SER A 104 -10.40 10.40 1.95
C SER A 104 -10.82 9.26 2.88
N GLN A 105 -11.47 8.25 2.33
CA GLN A 105 -11.72 6.98 3.01
C GLN A 105 -11.05 5.87 2.21
N PHE A 106 -10.50 4.88 2.91
CA PHE A 106 -9.78 3.78 2.28
C PHE A 106 -10.52 2.48 2.53
N PHE A 107 -10.57 1.62 1.51
CA PHE A 107 -11.12 0.27 1.59
C PHE A 107 -12.61 0.20 1.98
N VAL A 108 -13.39 1.25 1.66
CA VAL A 108 -14.85 1.29 1.88
C VAL A 108 -15.56 0.90 0.59
N ASP A 109 -16.67 0.15 0.69
CA ASP A 109 -17.47 -0.30 -0.45
C ASP A 109 -16.67 -1.06 -1.53
N ASN A 110 -15.67 -1.84 -1.08
CA ASN A 110 -14.72 -2.55 -1.94
C ASN A 110 -13.95 -1.63 -2.91
N LYS A 111 -13.87 -0.33 -2.61
CA LYS A 111 -13.02 0.63 -3.30
C LYS A 111 -11.80 0.92 -2.45
N ARG A 112 -10.63 0.95 -3.09
CA ARG A 112 -9.37 1.28 -2.40
C ARG A 112 -9.38 2.71 -1.82
N LEU A 113 -9.94 3.66 -2.55
CA LEU A 113 -10.06 5.07 -2.15
C LEU A 113 -11.44 5.59 -2.55
N SER A 114 -12.08 6.32 -1.64
CA SER A 114 -13.31 7.06 -1.88
C SER A 114 -13.29 8.37 -1.11
N PHE A 115 -14.21 9.28 -1.40
CA PHE A 115 -14.35 10.52 -0.65
C PHE A 115 -15.71 10.64 0.03
N LYS A 116 -15.69 10.99 1.31
CA LYS A 116 -16.88 11.27 2.09
C LYS A 116 -17.00 12.78 2.33
N LEU A 117 -18.16 13.34 2.01
CA LEU A 117 -18.51 14.71 2.41
C LEU A 117 -18.65 14.76 3.94
N ILE A 118 -17.80 15.56 4.61
CA ILE A 118 -17.89 15.77 6.05
C ILE A 118 -18.87 16.90 6.37
N GLY A 119 -18.86 17.96 5.57
CA GLY A 119 -19.70 19.12 5.82
C GLY A 119 -19.46 20.27 4.86
N ILE A 120 -20.29 21.30 5.03
CA ILE A 120 -20.28 22.51 4.22
C ILE A 120 -19.89 23.67 5.11
N TRP A 121 -18.81 24.34 4.76
CA TRP A 121 -18.29 25.49 5.49
C TRP A 121 -18.63 26.81 4.79
N ASN A 122 -18.96 27.83 5.58
CA ASN A 122 -19.17 29.19 5.12
C ASN A 122 -18.52 30.14 6.14
N HIS A 123 -17.80 31.17 5.69
CA HIS A 123 -17.14 32.11 6.58
C HIS A 123 -18.11 33.00 7.37
N GLN A 124 -19.27 33.32 6.78
CA GLN A 124 -20.24 34.28 7.32
C GLN A 124 -21.36 33.62 8.14
N LYS A 125 -21.59 32.31 7.95
CA LYS A 125 -22.63 31.56 8.66
C LYS A 125 -21.99 30.45 9.48
N LYS A 126 -22.56 30.12 10.64
CA LYS A 126 -22.17 28.87 11.34
C LYS A 126 -22.26 27.70 10.34
N PRO A 127 -21.31 26.75 10.35
CA PRO A 127 -21.29 25.64 9.40
C PRO A 127 -22.67 24.96 9.35
N LEU A 128 -23.22 24.80 8.15
CA LEU A 128 -24.51 24.12 7.97
C LEU A 128 -24.23 22.61 7.98
N GLY A 129 -24.54 21.92 9.08
CA GLY A 129 -24.27 20.50 9.27
C GLY A 129 -23.64 20.19 10.63
N SER A 130 -23.06 18.99 10.79
CA SER A 130 -22.28 18.62 11.97
C SER A 130 -21.18 19.65 12.21
N ASP A 131 -20.95 20.01 13.48
CA ASP A 131 -19.96 21.02 13.86
C ASP A 131 -18.54 20.62 13.39
N ILE A 132 -18.15 21.19 12.25
CA ILE A 132 -16.84 20.94 11.62
C ILE A 132 -15.71 21.38 12.56
N SER A 133 -15.95 22.33 13.46
CA SER A 133 -14.93 22.84 14.38
C SER A 133 -14.46 21.79 15.40
N ALA A 134 -15.32 20.80 15.71
CA ALA A 134 -15.00 19.68 16.58
C ALA A 134 -14.59 18.40 15.82
N TYR A 135 -14.64 18.40 14.48
CA TYR A 135 -14.35 17.22 13.66
C TYR A 135 -12.84 17.04 13.46
N ASN A 136 -12.32 15.84 13.73
CA ASN A 136 -10.94 15.51 13.41
C ASN A 136 -10.81 15.22 11.90
N LEU A 137 -10.30 16.18 11.13
CA LEU A 137 -10.06 16.06 9.68
C LEU A 137 -9.05 14.96 9.29
N PHE A 138 -8.22 14.51 10.25
CA PHE A 138 -7.19 13.50 10.03
C PHE A 138 -7.31 12.38 11.08
N PRO A 139 -8.41 11.62 11.07
CA PRO A 139 -8.58 10.51 11.99
C PRO A 139 -7.71 9.33 11.54
N ARG A 140 -7.26 8.50 12.47
CA ARG A 140 -6.43 7.33 12.15
C ARG A 140 -7.20 6.35 11.24
N LYS A 141 -6.80 6.24 9.97
CA LYS A 141 -7.60 5.59 8.91
C LYS A 141 -7.47 4.07 8.76
N ILE A 142 -6.38 3.46 9.24
CA ILE A 142 -6.15 2.00 9.15
C ILE A 142 -6.44 1.33 10.49
N GLN A 143 -7.72 1.20 10.81
CA GLN A 143 -8.21 0.43 11.97
C GLN A 143 -9.19 -0.67 11.57
N ASN A 144 -9.83 -0.52 10.41
CA ASN A 144 -10.84 -1.40 9.87
C ASN A 144 -10.80 -1.29 8.33
N PHE A 145 -10.97 -2.40 7.63
CA PHE A 145 -11.03 -2.49 6.18
C PHE A 145 -12.46 -2.77 5.66
N TYR A 146 -13.45 -2.70 6.53
CA TYR A 146 -14.89 -2.74 6.20
C TYR A 146 -15.31 -3.93 5.33
N GLY A 147 -14.62 -5.06 5.47
CA GLY A 147 -14.88 -6.27 4.68
C GLY A 147 -14.31 -6.24 3.26
N TYR A 148 -13.39 -5.32 2.95
CA TYR A 148 -12.67 -5.28 1.67
C TYR A 148 -12.09 -6.65 1.32
N ASP A 149 -12.26 -7.08 0.07
CA ASP A 149 -11.81 -8.38 -0.39
C ASP A 149 -10.38 -8.28 -0.94
N PHE A 150 -9.40 -8.65 -0.12
CA PHE A 150 -8.01 -8.67 -0.53
C PHE A 150 -7.73 -9.91 -1.38
N ARG A 151 -7.29 -9.69 -2.62
CA ARG A 151 -6.78 -10.76 -3.47
C ARG A 151 -5.34 -11.05 -3.10
N ILE A 152 -5.07 -12.29 -2.70
CA ILE A 152 -3.78 -12.72 -2.16
C ILE A 152 -3.15 -13.75 -3.09
N SER A 153 -1.97 -13.42 -3.65
CA SER A 153 -1.19 -14.36 -4.45
C SER A 153 -0.27 -15.22 -3.57
N THR A 154 -0.46 -16.53 -3.62
CA THR A 154 0.36 -17.52 -2.90
C THR A 154 0.31 -18.90 -3.56
N PHE A 155 1.17 -19.83 -3.15
CA PHE A 155 1.22 -21.17 -3.74
C PHE A 155 1.53 -22.24 -2.69
N HIS A 156 1.31 -23.50 -3.05
CA HIS A 156 1.56 -24.65 -2.17
C HIS A 156 3.06 -24.78 -1.84
N PHE A 157 3.43 -24.48 -0.60
CA PHE A 157 4.79 -24.58 -0.04
C PHE A 157 4.74 -24.90 1.47
N PRO A 158 4.48 -26.17 1.84
CA PRO A 158 4.39 -26.56 3.24
C PRO A 158 5.72 -26.38 3.99
N PRO A 159 5.69 -26.06 5.30
CA PRO A 159 4.51 -25.82 6.13
C PRO A 159 4.00 -24.37 6.12
N LYS A 160 4.64 -23.48 5.34
CA LYS A 160 4.35 -22.04 5.33
C LYS A 160 2.97 -21.77 4.72
N VAL A 161 2.70 -22.40 3.58
CA VAL A 161 1.41 -22.38 2.90
C VAL A 161 1.12 -23.78 2.37
N SER A 162 -0.04 -24.32 2.69
CA SER A 162 -0.49 -25.64 2.27
C SER A 162 -1.88 -25.49 1.67
N TYR A 163 -2.12 -26.25 0.61
CA TYR A 163 -3.36 -26.21 -0.15
C TYR A 163 -3.86 -27.64 -0.28
N ASN A 164 -4.99 -27.91 0.35
CA ASN A 164 -5.70 -29.15 0.21
C ASN A 164 -6.69 -29.02 -0.96
N LYS A 165 -6.38 -29.69 -2.06
CA LYS A 165 -7.17 -29.68 -3.29
C LYS A 165 -8.54 -30.35 -3.13
N GLU A 166 -8.65 -31.36 -2.26
CA GLU A 166 -9.89 -32.16 -2.11
C GLU A 166 -11.02 -31.33 -1.52
N ILE A 167 -10.70 -30.50 -0.52
CA ILE A 167 -11.66 -29.63 0.17
C ILE A 167 -11.51 -28.15 -0.23
N ASN A 168 -10.68 -27.85 -1.25
CA ASN A 168 -10.35 -26.50 -1.69
C ASN A 168 -9.98 -25.55 -0.53
N TYR A 169 -9.08 -26.00 0.34
CA TYR A 169 -8.78 -25.31 1.60
C TYR A 169 -7.30 -24.96 1.73
N TRP A 170 -7.05 -23.69 2.02
CA TRP A 170 -5.73 -23.18 2.33
C TRP A 170 -5.46 -23.22 3.84
N HIS A 171 -4.27 -23.64 4.24
CA HIS A 171 -3.80 -23.62 5.62
C HIS A 171 -2.28 -23.40 5.68
N GLY A 172 -1.71 -23.37 6.87
CA GLY A 172 -0.27 -23.15 7.06
C GLY A 172 0.00 -21.85 7.80
N VAL A 173 1.27 -21.65 8.17
CA VAL A 173 1.67 -20.57 9.07
C VAL A 173 1.26 -19.18 8.54
N GLU A 174 1.52 -18.87 7.27
CA GLU A 174 1.25 -17.55 6.71
C GLU A 174 -0.24 -17.33 6.41
N ILE A 175 -0.97 -18.41 6.08
CA ILE A 175 -2.43 -18.35 5.92
C ILE A 175 -3.10 -18.03 7.26
N GLU A 176 -2.73 -18.72 8.35
CA GLU A 176 -3.30 -18.47 9.68
C GLU A 176 -2.94 -17.08 10.21
N LEU A 177 -1.70 -16.64 10.01
CA LEU A 177 -1.29 -15.27 10.34
C LEU A 177 -2.17 -14.24 9.62
N THR A 178 -2.42 -14.46 8.33
CA THR A 178 -3.27 -13.56 7.54
C THR A 178 -4.72 -13.59 7.99
N ARG A 179 -5.27 -14.77 8.33
CA ARG A 179 -6.62 -14.90 8.93
C ARG A 179 -6.76 -14.16 10.25
N LEU A 180 -5.74 -14.19 11.10
CA LEU A 180 -5.72 -13.42 12.34
C LEU A 180 -5.75 -11.91 12.07
N MET A 181 -4.98 -11.45 11.08
CA MET A 181 -5.03 -10.04 10.63
C MET A 181 -6.40 -9.67 10.06
N ALA A 182 -6.99 -10.55 9.23
CA ALA A 182 -8.32 -10.38 8.66
C ALA A 182 -9.40 -10.24 9.73
N LYS A 183 -9.35 -11.07 10.78
CA LYS A 183 -10.26 -10.97 11.92
C LYS A 183 -10.05 -9.68 12.71
N LYS A 184 -8.80 -9.24 12.90
CA LYS A 184 -8.48 -8.05 13.70
C LYS A 184 -8.84 -6.75 12.99
N LEU A 185 -8.63 -6.70 11.68
CA LEU A 185 -8.77 -5.49 10.86
C LEU A 185 -10.02 -5.56 9.97
N ASN A 186 -10.82 -6.62 10.05
CA ASN A 186 -12.08 -6.83 9.34
C ASN A 186 -11.95 -6.67 7.81
N PHE A 187 -11.20 -7.59 7.20
CA PHE A 187 -11.15 -7.78 5.75
C PHE A 187 -11.41 -9.23 5.35
N GLN A 188 -11.75 -9.45 4.09
CA GLN A 188 -11.92 -10.78 3.50
C GLN A 188 -10.65 -11.21 2.77
N ILE A 189 -10.40 -12.52 2.72
CA ILE A 189 -9.22 -13.10 2.08
C ILE A 189 -9.66 -13.92 0.88
N ASN A 190 -9.19 -13.54 -0.31
CA ASN A 190 -9.37 -14.29 -1.54
C ASN A 190 -8.02 -14.81 -2.02
N VAL A 191 -7.73 -16.08 -1.72
CA VAL A 191 -6.45 -16.71 -2.06
C VAL A 191 -6.45 -17.21 -3.48
N VAL A 192 -5.45 -16.77 -4.27
CA VAL A 192 -5.21 -17.22 -5.64
C VAL A 192 -3.76 -17.70 -5.79
N SER A 193 -3.54 -18.59 -6.75
CA SER A 193 -2.18 -18.95 -7.17
C SER A 193 -1.78 -18.22 -8.44
N PRO A 194 -0.47 -17.94 -8.63
CA PRO A 194 0.02 -17.34 -9.85
C PRO A 194 -0.44 -18.12 -11.09
N GLU A 195 -1.05 -17.41 -12.04
CA GLU A 195 -1.67 -17.98 -13.23
C GLU A 195 -0.65 -18.66 -14.15
N ASP A 196 0.59 -18.17 -14.16
CA ASP A 196 1.69 -18.72 -14.95
C ASP A 196 2.32 -19.97 -14.33
N GLY A 197 1.83 -20.43 -13.17
CA GLY A 197 2.31 -21.60 -12.45
C GLY A 197 3.71 -21.42 -11.84
N LYS A 198 4.32 -20.23 -11.96
CA LYS A 198 5.62 -19.95 -11.37
C LYS A 198 5.45 -19.58 -9.90
N LYS A 199 6.47 -19.93 -9.10
CA LYS A 199 6.46 -19.78 -7.64
C LYS A 199 6.69 -18.32 -7.23
N TRP A 200 7.81 -18.02 -6.57
CA TRP A 200 8.14 -16.65 -6.15
C TRP A 200 8.27 -15.67 -7.31
N GLY A 201 8.69 -16.16 -8.48
CA GLY A 201 8.88 -15.33 -9.66
C GLY A 201 10.26 -14.70 -9.78
N SER A 202 10.62 -14.42 -11.03
CA SER A 202 11.83 -13.69 -11.42
C SER A 202 11.53 -12.78 -12.61
N LEU A 203 12.42 -11.82 -12.85
CA LEU A 203 12.39 -11.01 -14.05
C LEU A 203 12.82 -11.86 -15.25
N GLU A 204 11.91 -12.11 -16.18
CA GLU A 204 12.16 -12.85 -17.40
C GLU A 204 11.68 -12.03 -18.60
N ASN A 205 12.58 -11.79 -19.57
CA ASN A 205 12.27 -11.00 -20.76
C ASN A 205 11.63 -9.63 -20.46
N GLY A 206 12.06 -8.98 -19.37
CA GLY A 206 11.55 -7.69 -18.92
C GLY A 206 10.22 -7.73 -18.17
N THR A 207 9.62 -8.91 -17.96
CA THR A 207 8.35 -9.08 -17.22
C THR A 207 8.55 -9.93 -15.97
N TYR A 208 7.94 -9.53 -14.86
CA TYR A 208 7.94 -10.34 -13.64
C TYR A 208 6.94 -11.48 -13.74
N THR A 209 7.36 -12.66 -13.30
CA THR A 209 6.57 -13.89 -13.29
C THR A 209 6.15 -14.28 -11.87
N GLY A 210 5.32 -15.31 -11.73
CA GLY A 210 4.91 -15.87 -10.45
C GLY A 210 4.25 -14.85 -9.52
N LEU A 211 4.43 -15.05 -8.21
CA LEU A 211 3.92 -14.17 -7.16
C LEU A 211 4.38 -12.72 -7.37
N MET A 212 5.66 -12.48 -7.68
CA MET A 212 6.16 -11.14 -7.98
C MET A 212 5.43 -10.49 -9.16
N GLY A 213 5.15 -11.26 -10.21
CA GLY A 213 4.39 -10.81 -11.37
C GLY A 213 2.97 -10.40 -11.03
N ASP A 214 2.30 -11.14 -10.15
CA ASP A 214 0.94 -10.79 -9.71
C ASP A 214 0.89 -9.47 -8.95
N ILE A 215 1.87 -9.22 -8.06
CA ILE A 215 1.94 -7.97 -7.28
C ILE A 215 2.31 -6.79 -8.18
N VAL A 216 3.36 -6.94 -9.00
CA VAL A 216 3.84 -5.86 -9.88
C VAL A 216 2.76 -5.43 -10.88
N ASN A 217 2.00 -6.39 -11.41
CA ASN A 217 0.93 -6.11 -12.37
C ASN A 217 -0.44 -5.83 -11.69
N ARG A 218 -0.47 -5.64 -10.36
CA ARG A 218 -1.69 -5.36 -9.58
C ARG A 218 -2.80 -6.40 -9.79
N LYS A 219 -2.42 -7.65 -10.08
CA LYS A 219 -3.35 -8.78 -10.13
C LYS A 219 -3.69 -9.28 -8.73
N ALA A 220 -2.84 -9.03 -7.75
CA ALA A 220 -3.08 -9.32 -6.34
C ALA A 220 -2.69 -8.09 -5.49
N ASP A 221 -3.39 -7.90 -4.39
CA ASP A 221 -3.15 -6.83 -3.43
C ASP A 221 -2.03 -7.20 -2.43
N LEU A 222 -1.95 -8.48 -2.07
CA LEU A 222 -0.99 -9.02 -1.11
C LEU A 222 -0.35 -10.30 -1.65
N GLY A 223 0.89 -10.56 -1.24
CA GLY A 223 1.60 -11.78 -1.61
C GLY A 223 2.47 -12.29 -0.47
N PHE A 224 2.37 -13.58 -0.16
CA PHE A 224 3.26 -14.26 0.77
C PHE A 224 3.43 -15.72 0.35
N CYS A 225 4.61 -16.26 0.57
CA CYS A 225 4.89 -17.70 0.47
C CYS A 225 6.35 -17.93 0.89
N ASN A 226 6.74 -17.58 2.12
CA ASN A 226 8.15 -17.54 2.54
C ASN A 226 9.00 -16.60 1.65
N LEU A 227 8.50 -15.40 1.39
CA LEU A 227 9.13 -14.45 0.48
C LEU A 227 10.28 -13.72 1.19
N PHE A 228 11.51 -13.99 0.77
CA PHE A 228 12.68 -13.26 1.30
C PHE A 228 12.65 -11.77 0.94
N ILE A 229 12.95 -10.94 1.94
CA ILE A 229 13.23 -9.52 1.75
C ILE A 229 14.62 -9.39 1.13
N THR A 230 14.67 -8.98 -0.14
CA THR A 230 15.92 -8.74 -0.88
C THR A 230 15.95 -7.32 -1.43
N ARG A 231 17.15 -6.77 -1.61
CA ARG A 231 17.32 -5.41 -2.14
C ARG A 231 16.65 -5.23 -3.50
N ASP A 232 16.69 -6.25 -4.35
CA ASP A 232 16.11 -6.14 -5.69
C ASP A 232 14.59 -6.11 -5.65
N ARG A 233 13.95 -6.86 -4.73
CA ARG A 233 12.49 -6.81 -4.56
C ARG A 233 12.03 -5.50 -3.93
N LEU A 234 12.75 -4.99 -2.94
CA LEU A 234 12.45 -3.71 -2.28
C LEU A 234 12.51 -2.49 -3.22
N LYS A 235 13.20 -2.59 -4.37
CA LYS A 235 13.20 -1.53 -5.38
C LYS A 235 11.90 -1.46 -6.19
N ILE A 236 11.06 -2.50 -6.10
CA ILE A 236 9.93 -2.72 -7.01
C ILE A 236 8.63 -2.81 -6.23
N ILE A 237 8.65 -3.48 -5.07
CA ILE A 237 7.49 -3.69 -4.22
C ILE A 237 7.81 -3.32 -2.77
N ASP A 238 6.79 -2.85 -2.07
CA ASP A 238 6.86 -2.66 -0.64
C ASP A 238 6.69 -4.00 0.09
N MET A 239 7.43 -4.17 1.17
CA MET A 239 7.36 -5.36 2.01
C MET A 239 7.08 -4.97 3.46
N THR A 240 6.36 -5.83 4.17
CA THR A 240 6.13 -5.67 5.60
C THR A 240 7.42 -5.91 6.39
N ASN A 241 7.39 -5.61 7.68
CA ASN A 241 8.42 -6.07 8.60
C ASN A 241 8.52 -7.60 8.55
N ALA A 242 9.74 -8.12 8.64
CA ALA A 242 9.97 -9.55 8.70
C ALA A 242 9.35 -10.14 9.97
N TYR A 243 8.52 -11.17 9.81
CA TYR A 243 7.95 -11.93 10.93
C TYR A 243 8.78 -13.18 11.28
N HIS A 244 9.69 -13.59 10.40
CA HIS A 244 10.51 -14.79 10.53
C HIS A 244 11.90 -14.54 9.94
N ILE A 245 12.93 -15.05 10.62
CA ILE A 245 14.32 -15.05 10.15
C ILE A 245 14.67 -16.49 9.79
N ASP A 246 15.18 -16.68 8.57
CA ASP A 246 15.62 -17.97 8.06
C ASP A 246 17.08 -17.90 7.64
N TYR A 247 17.78 -19.03 7.68
CA TYR A 247 19.21 -19.13 7.38
C TYR A 247 19.46 -20.04 6.19
N ALA A 248 20.44 -19.67 5.35
CA ALA A 248 20.93 -20.56 4.32
C ALA A 248 21.72 -21.70 4.98
N CYS A 249 21.28 -22.94 4.76
CA CYS A 249 21.91 -24.12 5.32
C CYS A 249 22.23 -25.13 4.24
N PHE A 250 23.29 -25.90 4.45
CA PHE A 250 23.59 -27.08 3.63
C PHE A 250 22.89 -28.28 4.23
N LEU A 251 22.09 -28.97 3.43
CA LEU A 251 21.49 -30.24 3.80
C LEU A 251 22.37 -31.37 3.27
N THR A 252 22.90 -32.19 4.15
CA THR A 252 23.63 -33.41 3.79
C THR A 252 22.84 -34.65 4.21
N PRO A 253 22.98 -35.77 3.50
CA PRO A 253 22.42 -37.04 3.98
C PRO A 253 22.96 -37.35 5.38
N SER A 254 22.09 -37.89 6.24
CA SER A 254 22.55 -38.41 7.53
C SER A 254 23.69 -39.39 7.32
N PRO A 255 24.77 -39.32 8.13
CA PRO A 255 25.85 -40.29 8.03
C PRO A 255 25.28 -41.70 8.20
N LYS A 256 25.78 -42.64 7.38
CA LYS A 256 25.50 -44.06 7.61
C LYS A 256 26.12 -44.46 8.95
N LEU A 257 25.45 -45.38 9.65
CA LEU A 257 26.03 -45.97 10.86
C LEU A 257 27.36 -46.62 10.51
N ILE A 258 28.38 -46.35 11.33
CA ILE A 258 29.67 -47.02 11.24
C ILE A 258 29.42 -48.51 11.50
N PRO A 259 29.92 -49.43 10.65
CA PRO A 259 29.76 -50.86 10.88
C PRO A 259 30.30 -51.30 12.24
N HIS A 260 29.63 -52.25 12.90
CA HIS A 260 30.04 -52.70 14.24
C HIS A 260 31.49 -53.22 14.30
N TYR A 261 32.01 -53.86 13.25
CA TYR A 261 33.39 -54.36 13.24
C TYR A 261 34.44 -53.24 13.39
N MET A 262 34.14 -52.02 12.94
CA MET A 262 35.04 -50.88 13.09
C MET A 262 35.23 -50.49 14.55
N SER A 263 34.31 -50.85 15.46
CA SER A 263 34.50 -50.65 16.91
C SER A 263 35.72 -51.41 17.46
N ILE A 264 36.14 -52.48 16.78
CA ILE A 264 37.35 -53.22 17.12
C ILE A 264 38.58 -52.42 16.70
N ILE A 265 38.55 -51.74 15.55
CA ILE A 265 39.70 -51.08 14.91
C ILE A 265 39.93 -49.65 15.44
N TYR A 266 38.86 -48.87 15.65
CA TYR A 266 38.93 -47.47 16.10
C TYR A 266 39.66 -47.17 17.43
N PRO A 267 39.76 -48.09 18.41
CA PRO A 267 40.40 -47.79 19.70
C PRO A 267 41.91 -47.54 19.63
N PHE A 268 42.62 -48.10 18.65
CA PHE A 268 44.07 -47.95 18.51
C PHE A 268 44.42 -47.22 17.22
N ASP A 269 45.49 -46.43 17.26
CA ASP A 269 46.04 -45.83 16.05
C ASP A 269 46.73 -46.88 15.17
N ALA A 270 47.02 -46.51 13.92
CA ALA A 270 47.63 -47.44 12.97
C ALA A 270 49.06 -47.87 13.33
N GLN A 271 49.73 -47.20 14.27
CA GLN A 271 51.08 -47.58 14.73
C GLN A 271 51.04 -48.60 15.87
N LEU A 272 49.97 -48.59 16.66
CA LEU A 272 49.78 -49.46 17.81
C LEU A 272 49.19 -50.84 17.43
N TRP A 273 48.41 -50.93 16.36
CA TRP A 273 47.94 -52.20 15.76
C TRP A 273 49.07 -53.01 15.14
#